data_AF-A0A7G5MWF3-F1
#
_entry.id   AF-A0A7G5MWF3-F1
#
_cell.length_a   1.000
_cell.length_b   1.000
_cell.length_c   1.000
_cell.angle_alpha   90.00
_cell.angle_beta   90.00
_cell.angle_gamma   90.00
#
_symmetry.space_group_name_H-M   'P 1'
#
loop_
_entity.id
_entity.type
_entity.pdbx_description
1 polymer ?
#
loop_
_entity_poly.entity_id
_entity_poly.type
_entity_poly.pdbx_seq_one_letter_code
_entity_poly.pdbx_strand_id
1 'polypeptide(L)'
;MEKNKTVFDFLGNMFCIYGITAAMLILFALAFGETAKEISGMFRLGKQGIPLEVMAEFLLTSFLVTCMQYLFFSEKIFKHMSGNRRTVYMLLSIFVITSAAIWKFRWFPVNMWEPWACFFLSFFVSVLVSIGVMRLKIKAENRKLEEGLKRMKEKWKEEGKES
;
A
#
# COMPACT_ATOMS: atom_id res chain seq x y z
N MET A 1 12.00 4.76 18.93
CA MET A 1 10.95 4.26 19.85
C MET A 1 10.04 3.32 19.07
N GLU A 2 10.30 2.02 19.09
CA GLU A 2 9.38 1.01 18.58
C GLU A 2 8.29 0.77 19.62
N LYS A 3 7.14 1.40 19.44
CA LYS A 3 5.94 1.09 20.20
C LYS A 3 5.42 -0.23 19.65
N ASN A 4 5.34 -1.26 20.50
CA ASN A 4 4.77 -2.57 20.18
C ASN A 4 3.56 -2.39 19.26
N LYS A 5 3.65 -2.82 18.00
CA LYS A 5 2.49 -2.79 17.09
C LYS A 5 1.43 -3.70 17.67
N THR A 6 0.42 -3.09 18.26
CA THR A 6 -0.65 -3.76 18.99
C THR A 6 -1.58 -4.45 17.99
N VAL A 7 -2.33 -5.47 18.43
CA VAL A 7 -3.39 -6.09 17.59
C VAL A 7 -4.37 -5.03 17.06
N PHE A 8 -4.59 -3.95 17.81
CA PHE A 8 -5.35 -2.78 17.37
C PHE A 8 -4.74 -2.03 16.18
N ASP A 9 -3.41 -1.88 16.11
CA ASP A 9 -2.75 -1.21 14.98
C ASP A 9 -2.87 -2.06 13.71
N PHE A 10 -2.80 -3.39 13.87
CA PHE A 10 -3.04 -4.34 12.78
C PHE A 10 -4.48 -4.24 12.26
N LEU A 11 -5.47 -4.34 13.16
CA LEU A 11 -6.89 -4.23 12.81
C LEU A 11 -7.20 -2.87 12.20
N GLY A 12 -6.66 -1.79 12.76
CA GLY A 12 -6.83 -0.44 12.24
C GLY A 12 -6.33 -0.32 10.80
N ASN A 13 -5.11 -0.80 10.52
CA ASN A 13 -4.57 -0.79 9.16
C ASN A 13 -5.40 -1.65 8.21
N MET A 14 -5.84 -2.84 8.65
CA MET A 14 -6.72 -3.72 7.86
C MET A 14 -8.02 -3.01 7.47
N PHE A 15 -8.71 -2.40 8.44
CA PHE A 15 -9.96 -1.69 8.19
C PHE A 15 -9.76 -0.41 7.41
N CYS A 16 -8.63 0.28 7.53
CA CYS A 16 -8.29 1.42 6.68
C CYS A 16 -8.13 1.00 5.22
N ILE A 17 -7.37 -0.06 4.95
CA ILE A 17 -7.21 -0.60 3.58
C ILE A 17 -8.57 -1.00 3.03
N TYR A 18 -9.33 -1.80 3.78
CA TYR A 18 -10.66 -2.23 3.39
C TYR A 18 -11.59 -1.04 3.12
N GLY A 19 -11.66 -0.06 4.03
CA GLY A 19 -12.52 1.11 3.90
C GLY A 19 -12.20 1.98 2.69
N ILE A 20 -10.90 2.23 2.42
CA ILE A 20 -10.47 2.98 1.23
C ILE A 20 -10.84 2.19 -0.05
N THR A 21 -10.59 0.88 -0.08
CA THR A 21 -10.95 0.06 -1.25
C THR A 21 -12.45 -0.01 -1.48
N ALA A 22 -13.25 -0.17 -0.42
CA ALA A 22 -14.70 -0.19 -0.49
C ALA A 22 -15.26 1.15 -0.99
N ALA A 23 -14.72 2.28 -0.51
CA ALA A 23 -15.09 3.59 -1.01
C ALA A 23 -14.80 3.74 -2.51
N MET A 24 -13.62 3.28 -2.97
CA MET A 24 -13.30 3.28 -4.40
C MET A 24 -14.25 2.38 -5.21
N LEU A 25 -14.60 1.19 -4.71
CA LEU A 25 -15.56 0.30 -5.36
C LEU A 25 -16.94 0.93 -5.48
N ILE A 26 -17.41 1.63 -4.45
CA ILE A 26 -18.69 2.36 -4.49
C ILE A 26 -18.63 3.45 -5.57
N LEU A 27 -17.54 4.23 -5.62
CA LEU A 27 -17.37 5.27 -6.65
C LEU A 27 -17.36 4.66 -8.06
N PHE A 28 -16.67 3.54 -8.27
CA PHE A 28 -16.65 2.85 -9.55
C PHE A 28 -18.00 2.23 -9.92
N ALA A 29 -18.73 1.67 -8.96
CA ALA A 29 -20.08 1.17 -9.19
C ALA A 29 -21.02 2.31 -9.61
N LEU A 30 -20.93 3.48 -8.98
CA LEU A 30 -21.75 4.64 -9.33
C LEU A 30 -21.41 5.21 -10.72
N ALA A 31 -20.12 5.26 -11.06
CA ALA A 31 -19.65 5.80 -12.33
C ALA A 31 -19.88 4.84 -13.51
N PHE A 32 -19.51 3.55 -13.34
CA PHE A 32 -19.40 2.58 -14.43
C PHE A 32 -20.12 1.25 -14.16
N GLY A 33 -20.82 1.09 -13.04
CA GLY A 33 -21.40 -0.18 -12.60
C GLY A 33 -22.37 -0.81 -13.60
N GLU A 34 -23.22 -0.02 -14.27
CA GLU A 34 -24.15 -0.55 -15.29
C GLU A 34 -23.40 -1.11 -16.51
N THR A 35 -22.37 -0.43 -16.99
CA THR A 35 -21.53 -0.90 -18.10
C THR A 35 -20.66 -2.10 -17.70
N ALA A 36 -20.19 -2.12 -16.46
CA ALA A 36 -19.31 -3.16 -15.94
C ALA A 36 -20.06 -4.43 -15.51
N LYS A 37 -21.40 -4.38 -15.40
CA LYS A 37 -22.25 -5.49 -14.95
C LYS A 37 -22.10 -6.76 -15.79
N GLU A 38 -21.87 -6.60 -17.09
CA GLU A 38 -21.71 -7.73 -18.02
C GLU A 38 -20.27 -8.24 -18.10
N ILE A 39 -19.29 -7.44 -17.66
CA ILE A 39 -17.87 -7.71 -17.83
C ILE A 39 -17.25 -8.25 -16.54
N SER A 40 -17.65 -7.74 -15.37
CA SER A 40 -17.03 -8.06 -14.09
C SER A 40 -18.04 -8.60 -13.08
N GLY A 41 -17.70 -9.76 -12.48
CA GLY A 41 -18.47 -10.35 -11.39
C GLY A 41 -18.58 -9.44 -10.15
N MET A 42 -17.65 -8.48 -9.98
CA MET A 42 -17.70 -7.52 -8.87
C MET A 42 -18.91 -6.58 -8.97
N PHE A 43 -19.28 -6.18 -10.18
CA PHE A 43 -20.36 -5.22 -10.44
C PHE A 43 -21.62 -5.92 -10.95
N ARG A 44 -21.83 -7.20 -10.60
CA ARG A 44 -23.01 -7.98 -11.04
C ARG A 44 -24.34 -7.31 -10.70
N LEU A 45 -24.39 -6.49 -9.65
CA LEU A 45 -25.57 -5.71 -9.24
C LEU A 45 -25.62 -4.29 -9.86
N GLY A 46 -24.65 -3.91 -10.68
CA GLY A 46 -24.57 -2.60 -11.31
C GLY A 46 -24.54 -1.47 -10.28
N LYS A 47 -25.42 -0.47 -10.44
CA LYS A 47 -25.59 0.62 -9.46
C LYS A 47 -26.43 0.25 -8.25
N GLN A 48 -27.05 -0.94 -8.23
CA GLN A 48 -27.93 -1.35 -7.12
C GLN A 48 -27.15 -1.74 -5.85
N GLY A 49 -25.84 -1.98 -5.97
CA GLY A 49 -24.97 -2.24 -4.83
C GLY A 49 -23.77 -3.11 -5.18
N ILE A 50 -22.98 -3.45 -4.17
CA ILE A 50 -21.89 -4.41 -4.27
C ILE A 50 -22.38 -5.74 -3.68
N PRO A 51 -22.20 -6.89 -4.35
CA PRO A 51 -22.57 -8.19 -3.81
C PRO A 51 -21.87 -8.48 -2.47
N LEU A 52 -22.57 -9.13 -1.54
CA LEU A 52 -22.02 -9.51 -0.23
C LEU A 52 -20.76 -10.38 -0.35
N GLU A 53 -20.74 -11.27 -1.36
CA GLU A 53 -19.59 -12.12 -1.71
C GLU A 53 -18.34 -11.26 -1.95
N VAL A 54 -18.46 -10.23 -2.78
CA VAL A 54 -17.37 -9.31 -3.14
C VAL A 54 -16.88 -8.54 -1.91
N MET A 55 -17.79 -8.06 -1.05
CA MET A 55 -17.40 -7.40 0.20
C MET A 55 -16.56 -8.32 1.11
N ALA A 56 -16.98 -9.58 1.26
CA ALA A 56 -16.23 -10.58 2.04
C ALA A 56 -14.86 -10.91 1.40
N GLU A 57 -14.78 -11.01 0.07
CA GLU A 57 -13.54 -11.24 -0.66
C GLU A 57 -12.54 -10.09 -0.48
N PHE A 58 -12.99 -8.83 -0.54
CA PHE A 58 -12.15 -7.66 -0.29
C PHE A 58 -11.71 -7.56 1.17
N LEU A 59 -12.57 -7.95 2.12
CA LEU A 59 -12.19 -8.03 3.53
C LEU A 59 -11.09 -9.07 3.76
N LEU A 60 -11.24 -10.28 3.21
CA LEU A 60 -10.23 -11.33 3.27
C LEU A 60 -8.92 -10.90 2.61
N THR A 61 -9.00 -10.25 1.45
CA THR A 61 -7.82 -9.75 0.74
C THR A 61 -7.10 -8.67 1.56
N SER A 62 -7.86 -7.75 2.17
CA SER A 62 -7.30 -6.71 3.05
C SER A 62 -6.61 -7.31 4.28
N PHE A 63 -7.20 -8.35 4.86
CA PHE A 63 -6.56 -9.12 5.95
C PHE A 63 -5.24 -9.75 5.50
N LEU A 64 -5.21 -10.45 4.37
CA LEU A 64 -4.00 -11.09 3.85
C LEU A 64 -2.89 -10.08 3.51
N VAL A 65 -3.26 -8.96 2.88
CA VAL A 65 -2.33 -7.86 2.58
C VAL A 65 -1.75 -7.28 3.88
N THR A 66 -2.58 -7.05 4.88
CA THR A 66 -2.13 -6.53 6.19
C THR A 66 -1.22 -7.53 6.91
N CYS A 67 -1.54 -8.82 6.85
CA CYS A 67 -0.66 -9.89 7.35
C CYS A 67 0.70 -9.84 6.68
N MET A 68 0.77 -9.76 5.35
CA MET A 68 2.05 -9.66 4.65
C MET A 68 2.80 -8.38 5.01
N GLN A 69 2.12 -7.24 5.07
CA GLN A 69 2.74 -5.99 5.51
C GLN A 69 3.33 -6.13 6.92
N TYR A 70 2.64 -6.81 7.84
CA TYR A 70 3.16 -7.03 9.18
C TYR A 70 4.32 -8.03 9.21
N LEU A 71 4.26 -9.10 8.41
CA LEU A 71 5.33 -10.10 8.30
C LEU A 71 6.61 -9.49 7.73
N PHE A 72 6.50 -8.77 6.61
CA PHE A 72 7.63 -8.04 6.05
C PHE A 72 8.07 -6.97 7.04
N PHE A 73 7.15 -6.08 7.48
CA PHE A 73 7.05 -5.32 8.75
C PHE A 73 7.86 -5.71 9.99
N SER A 74 7.97 -7.00 10.27
CA SER A 74 8.50 -7.50 11.52
C SER A 74 10.02 -7.60 11.46
N GLU A 75 10.71 -6.89 12.35
CA GLU A 75 12.18 -6.97 12.45
C GLU A 75 12.68 -8.37 12.86
N LYS A 76 11.78 -9.24 13.32
CA LYS A 76 12.10 -10.61 13.73
C LYS A 76 12.50 -11.54 12.58
N ILE A 77 11.99 -11.33 11.35
CA ILE A 77 12.21 -12.26 10.23
C ILE A 77 13.27 -11.74 9.24
N PHE A 78 13.39 -10.42 9.04
CA PHE A 78 14.29 -9.81 8.04
C PHE A 78 15.37 -8.93 8.66
N LYS A 79 16.06 -9.45 9.69
CA LYS A 79 17.09 -8.75 10.48
C LYS A 79 18.30 -8.24 9.69
N HIS A 80 18.44 -8.58 8.40
CA HIS A 80 19.58 -8.26 7.54
C HIS A 80 19.23 -7.61 6.20
N MET A 81 17.96 -7.26 5.93
CA MET A 81 17.60 -6.60 4.67
C MET A 81 17.52 -5.08 4.80
N SER A 82 18.22 -4.36 3.90
CA SER A 82 18.07 -2.92 3.72
C SER A 82 16.59 -2.54 3.53
N GLY A 83 16.12 -1.46 4.17
CA GLY A 83 14.72 -1.04 4.15
C GLY A 83 14.09 -0.95 2.75
N ASN A 84 14.87 -0.56 1.73
CA ASN A 84 14.38 -0.48 0.35
C ASN A 84 14.07 -1.86 -0.26
N ARG A 85 14.92 -2.87 -0.03
CA ARG A 85 14.68 -4.23 -0.56
C ARG A 85 13.46 -4.87 0.08
N ARG A 86 13.28 -4.68 1.40
CA ARG A 86 12.10 -5.14 2.16
C ARG A 86 10.79 -4.61 1.56
N THR A 87 10.74 -3.33 1.25
CA THR A 87 9.56 -2.70 0.63
C THR A 87 9.29 -3.27 -0.77
N VAL A 88 10.33 -3.50 -1.58
CA VAL A 88 10.18 -4.12 -2.92
C VAL A 88 9.58 -5.53 -2.81
N TYR A 89 10.11 -6.39 -1.93
CA TYR A 89 9.56 -7.74 -1.75
C TYR A 89 8.14 -7.75 -1.18
N MET A 90 7.82 -6.82 -0.29
CA MET A 90 6.47 -6.66 0.22
C MET A 90 5.49 -6.27 -0.90
N LEU A 91 5.86 -5.30 -1.74
CA LEU A 91 5.05 -4.88 -2.88
C LEU A 91 4.83 -6.02 -3.88
N LEU A 92 5.88 -6.78 -4.19
CA LEU A 92 5.78 -7.98 -5.04
C LEU A 92 4.86 -9.04 -4.42
N SER A 93 4.93 -9.25 -3.10
CA SER A 93 4.07 -10.22 -2.41
C SER A 93 2.60 -9.80 -2.44
N ILE A 94 2.32 -8.51 -2.23
CA ILE A 94 0.97 -7.93 -2.35
C ILE A 94 0.45 -8.07 -3.79
N PHE A 95 1.31 -7.83 -4.78
CA PHE A 95 0.98 -8.00 -6.19
C PHE A 95 0.57 -9.45 -6.51
N VAL A 96 1.34 -10.43 -6.02
CA VAL A 96 1.04 -11.85 -6.19
C VAL A 96 -0.27 -12.23 -5.50
N ILE A 97 -0.48 -11.79 -4.26
CA ILE A 97 -1.74 -12.07 -3.52
C ILE A 97 -2.94 -11.50 -4.25
N THR A 98 -2.85 -10.25 -4.69
CA THR A 98 -3.95 -9.60 -5.43
C THR A 98 -4.22 -10.34 -6.74
N SER A 99 -3.18 -10.70 -7.50
CA SER A 99 -3.31 -11.46 -8.74
C SER A 99 -3.94 -12.84 -8.53
N ALA A 100 -3.57 -13.55 -7.45
CA ALA A 100 -4.16 -14.83 -7.09
C ALA A 100 -5.62 -14.69 -6.65
N ALA A 101 -5.94 -13.63 -5.89
CA ALA A 101 -7.32 -13.31 -5.52
C ALA A 101 -8.17 -13.02 -6.75
N ILE A 102 -7.67 -12.24 -7.70
CA ILE A 102 -8.35 -11.97 -8.97
C ILE A 102 -8.68 -13.28 -9.71
N TRP A 103 -7.69 -14.17 -9.83
CA TRP A 103 -7.86 -15.43 -10.54
C TRP A 103 -8.89 -16.34 -9.85
N LYS A 104 -8.85 -16.40 -8.52
CA LYS A 104 -9.75 -17.25 -7.71
C LYS A 104 -11.19 -16.71 -7.65
N PHE A 105 -11.34 -15.41 -7.42
CA PHE A 105 -12.64 -14.75 -7.23
C PHE A 105 -13.24 -14.24 -8.54
N ARG A 106 -12.53 -14.37 -9.67
CA ARG A 106 -12.99 -13.98 -11.00
C ARG A 106 -13.46 -12.52 -11.05
N TRP A 107 -12.79 -11.69 -10.27
CA TRP A 107 -12.97 -10.26 -10.14
C TRP A 107 -12.99 -9.52 -11.48
N PHE A 108 -12.17 -9.98 -12.42
CA PHE A 108 -12.22 -9.57 -13.81
C PHE A 108 -11.92 -10.74 -14.75
N PRO A 109 -12.36 -10.65 -16.03
CA PRO A 109 -12.20 -11.73 -16.99
C PRO A 109 -10.73 -12.06 -17.23
N VAL A 110 -10.32 -13.27 -16.85
CA VAL A 110 -8.94 -13.76 -16.99
C VAL A 110 -8.56 -13.94 -18.47
N ASN A 111 -9.56 -14.16 -19.32
CA ASN A 111 -9.44 -14.31 -20.76
C ASN A 111 -9.32 -12.97 -21.52
N MET A 112 -9.48 -11.83 -20.87
CA MET A 112 -9.31 -10.51 -21.47
C MET A 112 -8.03 -9.86 -20.95
N TRP A 113 -7.15 -9.40 -21.83
CA TRP A 113 -5.86 -8.82 -21.44
C TRP A 113 -5.96 -7.35 -20.97
N GLU A 114 -7.00 -6.62 -21.37
CA GLU A 114 -7.16 -5.18 -21.09
C GLU A 114 -7.23 -4.88 -19.58
N PRO A 115 -8.04 -5.60 -18.76
CA PRO A 115 -8.08 -5.36 -17.32
C PRO A 115 -6.75 -5.68 -16.64
N TRP A 116 -6.04 -6.72 -17.11
CA TRP A 116 -4.70 -7.04 -16.62
C TRP A 116 -3.71 -5.94 -16.96
N ALA A 117 -3.71 -5.41 -18.19
CA ALA A 117 -2.84 -4.31 -18.60
C ALA A 117 -3.06 -3.07 -17.71
N CYS A 118 -4.31 -2.70 -17.43
CA CYS A 118 -4.64 -1.62 -16.50
C CYS A 118 -4.19 -1.93 -15.07
N PHE A 119 -4.31 -3.18 -14.61
CA PHE A 119 -3.83 -3.60 -13.29
C PHE A 119 -2.30 -3.47 -13.18
N PHE A 120 -1.54 -3.99 -14.14
CA PHE A 120 -0.08 -3.84 -14.16
C PHE A 120 0.32 -2.36 -14.25
N LEU A 121 -0.31 -1.59 -15.15
CA LEU A 121 -0.02 -0.18 -15.32
C LEU A 121 -0.27 0.60 -14.02
N SER A 122 -1.40 0.39 -13.36
CA SER A 122 -1.72 1.05 -12.10
C SER A 122 -0.75 0.65 -10.99
N PHE A 123 -0.35 -0.63 -10.92
CA PHE A 123 0.67 -1.07 -9.97
C PHE A 123 2.00 -0.36 -10.21
N PHE A 124 2.53 -0.36 -11.44
CA PHE A 124 3.78 0.31 -11.75
C PHE A 124 3.73 1.82 -11.47
N VAL A 125 2.64 2.49 -11.86
CA VAL A 125 2.44 3.92 -11.55
C VAL A 125 2.43 4.15 -10.04
N SER A 126 1.73 3.32 -9.26
CA SER A 126 1.70 3.44 -7.80
C SER A 126 3.08 3.29 -7.17
N VAL A 127 3.90 2.37 -7.69
CA VAL A 127 5.28 2.14 -7.24
C VAL A 127 6.17 3.33 -7.59
N LEU A 128 6.08 3.84 -8.82
CA LEU A 128 6.85 5.01 -9.26
C LEU A 128 6.52 6.25 -8.44
N VAL A 129 5.24 6.52 -8.20
CA VAL A 129 4.79 7.63 -7.33
C VAL A 129 5.32 7.45 -5.92
N SER A 130 5.22 6.24 -5.35
CA SER A 130 5.72 5.94 -4.00
C SER A 130 7.23 6.16 -3.89
N ILE A 131 8.01 5.73 -4.88
CA ILE A 131 9.45 5.97 -4.94
C ILE A 131 9.75 7.48 -5.06
N GLY A 132 8.98 8.19 -5.89
CA GLY A 132 9.10 9.64 -6.07
C GLY A 132 8.91 10.40 -4.76
N VAL A 133 7.80 10.14 -4.07
CA VAL A 133 7.50 10.75 -2.75
C VAL A 133 8.58 10.40 -1.72
N MET A 134 9.03 9.14 -1.68
CA MET A 134 10.11 8.72 -0.78
C MET A 134 11.41 9.50 -1.05
N ARG A 135 11.81 9.67 -2.32
CA ARG A 135 13.02 10.44 -2.66
C ARG A 135 12.90 11.92 -2.27
N LEU A 136 11.73 12.52 -2.46
CA LEU A 136 11.48 13.90 -2.03
C LEU A 136 11.59 14.03 -0.50
N LYS A 137 11.01 13.09 0.23
CA LYS A 137 11.10 13.04 1.69
C LYS A 137 12.55 12.86 2.17
N ILE A 138 13.29 11.92 1.58
CA ILE A 138 14.72 11.71 1.88
C ILE A 138 15.52 12.99 1.63
N LYS A 139 15.28 13.68 0.51
CA LYS A 139 15.99 14.94 0.19
C LYS A 139 15.66 16.04 1.20
N ALA A 140 14.42 16.14 1.67
CA ALA A 140 14.01 17.11 2.67
C ALA A 140 14.60 16.80 4.06
N GLU A 141 14.61 15.52 4.47
CA GLU A 141 15.21 15.07 5.73
C GLU A 141 16.73 15.26 5.73
N ASN A 142 17.42 14.95 4.62
CA ASN A 142 18.86 15.16 4.50
C ASN A 142 19.25 16.64 4.65
N ARG A 143 18.48 17.57 4.06
CA ARG A 143 18.71 19.02 4.25
C ARG A 143 18.57 19.45 5.70
N LYS A 144 17.51 18.98 6.39
CA LYS A 144 17.31 19.29 7.81
C LYS A 144 18.44 18.74 8.69
N LEU A 145 18.93 17.54 8.39
CA LEU A 145 20.05 16.93 9.11
C LEU A 145 21.36 17.69 8.90
N GLU A 146 21.66 18.11 7.67
CA GLU A 146 22.84 18.93 7.36
C GLU A 146 22.80 20.29 8.07
N GLU A 147 21.65 20.95 8.10
CA GLU A 147 21.46 22.21 8.83
C GLU A 147 21.64 22.02 10.34
N GLY A 148 21.09 20.94 10.92
CA GLY A 148 21.29 20.59 12.32
C GLY A 148 22.76 20.35 12.65
N LEU A 149 23.48 19.61 11.79
CA LEU A 149 24.90 19.33 11.98
C LEU A 149 25.76 20.60 11.91
N LYS A 150 25.45 21.54 10.99
CA LYS A 150 26.13 22.85 10.91
C LYS A 150 25.95 23.67 12.18
N ARG A 151 24.70 23.79 12.67
CA ARG A 151 24.40 24.52 13.92
C ARG A 151 25.13 23.94 15.13
N MET A 152 25.24 22.61 15.23
CA MET A 152 26.00 21.98 16.31
C MET A 152 27.50 22.28 16.22
N LYS A 153 28.08 22.24 15.01
CA LYS A 153 29.50 22.58 14.80
C LYS A 153 29.81 24.04 15.10
N GLU A 154 28.90 24.96 14.78
CA GLU A 154 29.04 26.39 15.11
C GLU A 154 29.03 26.61 16.63
N LYS A 155 28.06 26.03 17.35
CA LYS A 155 28.01 26.09 18.82
C LYS A 155 29.28 25.57 19.50
N TRP A 156 29.79 24.41 19.09
CA TRP A 156 31.03 23.86 19.66
C TRP A 156 32.25 24.74 19.41
N LYS A 157 32.26 25.48 18.29
CA LYS A 157 33.36 26.38 17.93
C LYS A 157 33.31 27.71 18.68
N GLU A 158 32.12 28.12 19.12
CA GLU A 158 31.92 29.27 20.01
C GLU A 158 32.29 28.89 21.46
N GLU A 159 31.79 27.75 21.96
CA GLU A 159 32.11 27.25 23.31
C GLU A 159 33.62 26.99 23.51
N GLY A 160 34.31 26.45 22.49
CA GLY A 160 35.76 26.23 22.54
C GLY A 160 36.63 27.48 22.32
N LYS A 161 36.03 28.63 22.03
CA LYS A 161 36.73 29.94 21.97
C LYS A 161 36.57 30.76 23.25
N GLU A 162 35.58 30.42 24.08
CA GLU A 162 35.34 31.04 25.38
C GLU A 162 36.07 30.33 26.54
N SER A 163 36.77 29.20 26.27
CA SER A 163 37.67 28.51 27.20
C SER A 163 39.14 28.80 26.92
#